data_AF-A0A414L4X2-F1
#
_entry.id   AF-A0A414L4X2-F1
#
_cell.length_a   1.000
_cell.length_b   1.000
_cell.length_c   1.000
_cell.angle_alpha   90.00
_cell.angle_beta   90.00
_cell.angle_gamma   90.00
#
_symmetry.space_group_name_H-M   'P 1'
#
loop_
_entity.id
_entity.type
_entity.pdbx_description
1 polymer ?
#
loop_
_entity_poly.entity_id
_entity_poly.type
_entity_poly.pdbx_seq_one_letter_code
_entity_poly.pdbx_strand_id
1 'polypeptide(L)'
;MKKKTTRDVIADGVRWTEAMRVVRADHPEVTIIMPGEKIQVHPGDDVRRLITPYVAVIRQALDSKRVGEWKGYTADCRVRQVRRLLTHYFYFHEGCISEADFNLMVEDLLFVHKAG
;
A
#
# COMPACT_ATOMS: atom_id res chain seq x y z
N MET A 1 -1.30 32.75 1.04
CA MET A 1 -0.79 31.34 1.07
C MET A 1 -1.34 30.64 2.31
N LYS A 2 -2.32 29.73 2.18
CA LYS A 2 -2.72 28.86 3.30
C LYS A 2 -1.60 27.81 3.49
N LYS A 3 -0.85 27.87 4.59
CA LYS A 3 0.07 26.79 4.98
C LYS A 3 -0.77 25.52 5.12
N LYS A 4 -0.56 24.54 4.25
CA LYS A 4 -1.17 23.21 4.39
C LYS A 4 -0.70 22.67 5.74
N THR A 5 -1.62 22.43 6.66
CA THR A 5 -1.34 21.73 7.91
C THR A 5 -0.71 20.39 7.58
N THR A 6 0.39 20.05 8.26
CA THR A 6 1.09 18.78 8.09
C THR A 6 0.07 17.65 8.27
N ARG A 7 -0.20 16.88 7.20
CA ARG A 7 -1.20 15.78 7.20
C ARG A 7 -0.97 14.74 8.30
N ASP A 8 0.24 14.70 8.83
CA ASP A 8 0.68 13.75 9.84
C ASP A 8 0.37 14.14 11.29
N VAL A 9 -0.40 15.19 11.53
CA VAL A 9 -0.68 15.71 12.89
C VAL A 9 -2.16 15.46 13.22
N ILE A 10 -2.43 14.70 14.28
CA ILE A 10 -3.81 14.40 14.73
C ILE A 10 -4.32 15.51 15.68
N ALA A 11 -3.44 16.05 16.50
CA ALA A 11 -3.66 17.20 17.39
C ALA A 11 -2.38 18.03 17.47
N ASP A 12 -2.45 19.31 17.84
CA ASP A 12 -1.27 20.18 17.88
C ASP A 12 -0.09 19.53 18.63
N GLY A 13 1.02 19.31 17.91
CA GLY A 13 2.23 18.68 18.43
C GLY A 13 2.27 17.15 18.38
N VAL A 14 1.16 16.45 18.14
CA VAL A 14 1.09 14.98 18.13
C VAL A 14 1.13 14.45 16.70
N ARG A 15 2.23 13.77 16.35
CA ARG A 15 2.34 13.00 15.11
C ARG A 15 1.45 11.76 15.16
N TRP A 16 0.76 11.43 14.08
CA TRP A 16 -0.10 10.24 13.99
C TRP A 16 0.65 8.95 14.29
N THR A 17 1.92 8.89 13.91
CA THR A 17 2.79 7.74 14.21
C THR A 17 3.00 7.58 15.71
N GLU A 18 3.10 8.67 16.45
CA GLU A 18 3.24 8.63 17.91
C GLU A 18 1.95 8.18 18.57
N ALA A 19 0.82 8.75 18.15
CA ALA A 19 -0.49 8.28 18.61
C ALA A 19 -0.67 6.77 18.37
N MET A 20 -0.24 6.26 17.21
CA MET A 20 -0.33 4.83 16.91
C MET A 20 0.62 3.95 17.73
N ARG A 21 1.78 4.47 18.15
CA ARG A 21 2.66 3.77 19.10
C ARG A 21 1.98 3.60 20.45
N VAL A 22 1.32 4.66 20.95
CA VAL A 22 0.58 4.61 22.22
C VAL A 22 -0.54 3.58 22.14
N VAL A 23 -1.37 3.65 21.09
CA VAL A 23 -2.47 2.68 20.90
C VAL A 23 -1.94 1.24 20.85
N ARG A 24 -0.82 0.98 20.16
CA ARG A 24 -0.22 -0.36 20.11
C ARG A 24 0.31 -0.82 21.48
N ALA A 25 0.84 0.10 22.29
CA ALA A 25 1.32 -0.22 23.63
C ALA A 25 0.16 -0.55 24.58
N ASP A 26 -0.95 0.18 24.48
CA ASP A 26 -2.14 0.00 25.32
C ASP A 26 -3.01 -1.19 24.88
N HIS A 27 -3.02 -1.50 23.58
CA HIS A 27 -3.81 -2.57 22.96
C HIS A 27 -2.92 -3.56 22.18
N PRO A 28 -2.10 -4.37 22.87
CA PRO A 28 -1.18 -5.31 22.21
C PRO A 28 -1.89 -6.41 21.40
N GLU A 29 -3.17 -6.66 21.66
CA GLU A 29 -4.02 -7.55 20.87
C GLU A 29 -4.28 -7.03 19.44
N VAL A 30 -4.13 -5.73 19.20
CA VAL A 30 -4.29 -5.11 17.88
C VAL A 30 -2.95 -5.07 17.15
N THR A 31 -2.87 -5.72 16.00
CA THR A 31 -1.67 -5.66 15.17
C THR A 31 -1.60 -4.34 14.39
N ILE A 32 -0.68 -3.47 14.78
CA ILE A 32 -0.38 -2.20 14.08
C ILE A 32 1.03 -2.27 13.49
N ILE A 33 1.10 -2.26 12.16
CA ILE A 33 2.37 -2.19 11.41
C ILE A 33 2.77 -0.72 11.25
N MET A 34 3.82 -0.32 11.96
CA MET A 34 4.37 1.03 11.91
C MET A 34 5.06 1.29 10.56
N PRO A 35 5.13 2.55 10.09
CA PRO A 35 5.82 2.87 8.83
C PRO A 35 7.24 2.34 8.72
N GLY A 36 8.02 2.36 9.82
CA GLY A 36 9.39 1.84 9.85
C GLY A 36 9.48 0.31 9.87
N GLU A 37 8.38 -0.40 10.14
CA GLU A 37 8.30 -1.86 10.11
C GLU A 37 7.84 -2.39 8.74
N LYS A 38 7.30 -1.50 7.89
CA LYS A 38 6.97 -1.83 6.50
C LYS A 38 8.23 -2.06 5.68
N ILE A 39 8.09 -2.76 4.57
CA ILE A 39 9.15 -2.90 3.58
C ILE A 39 9.40 -1.52 2.97
N GLN A 40 10.60 -0.99 3.18
CA GLN A 40 10.98 0.33 2.70
C GLN A 40 11.30 0.26 1.21
N VAL A 41 10.74 1.18 0.43
CA VAL A 41 11.02 1.34 -1.00
C VAL A 41 11.56 2.74 -1.22
N HIS A 42 12.83 2.83 -1.60
CA HIS A 42 13.58 4.06 -1.77
C HIS A 42 13.72 4.43 -3.25
N PRO A 43 14.02 5.69 -3.57
CA PRO A 43 14.39 6.09 -4.92
C PRO A 43 15.57 5.26 -5.45
N GLY A 44 15.42 4.72 -6.66
CA GLY A 44 16.40 3.84 -7.29
C GLY A 44 16.14 2.34 -7.12
N ASP A 45 15.22 1.95 -6.23
CA ASP A 45 14.81 0.55 -6.11
C ASP A 45 14.00 0.09 -7.33
N ASP A 46 14.17 -1.18 -7.69
CA ASP A 46 13.30 -1.85 -8.67
C ASP A 46 11.94 -2.16 -8.04
N VAL A 47 11.06 -1.17 -8.06
CA VAL A 47 9.70 -1.25 -7.51
C VAL A 47 8.93 -2.44 -8.10
N ARG A 48 9.06 -2.67 -9.41
CA ARG A 48 8.34 -3.77 -10.09
C ARG A 48 8.77 -5.11 -9.51
N ARG A 49 10.07 -5.36 -9.45
CA ARG A 49 10.60 -6.63 -8.92
C ARG A 49 10.17 -6.84 -7.47
N LEU A 50 10.15 -5.79 -6.66
CA LEU A 50 9.73 -5.86 -5.26
C LEU A 50 8.25 -6.22 -5.11
N ILE A 51 7.34 -5.59 -5.87
CA ILE A 51 5.90 -5.78 -5.67
C ILE A 51 5.31 -6.98 -6.43
N THR A 52 5.96 -7.44 -7.50
CA THR A 52 5.48 -8.56 -8.35
C THR A 52 4.99 -9.78 -7.56
N PRO A 53 5.78 -10.37 -6.63
CA PRO A 53 5.33 -11.55 -5.89
C PRO A 53 4.10 -11.26 -5.01
N TYR A 54 3.97 -10.05 -4.47
CA TYR A 54 2.83 -9.66 -3.64
C TYR A 54 1.56 -9.47 -4.48
N VAL A 55 1.68 -8.86 -5.66
CA VAL A 55 0.55 -8.71 -6.60
C VAL A 55 0.02 -10.08 -7.02
N ALA A 56 0.91 -11.04 -7.30
CA ALA A 56 0.52 -12.41 -7.66
C ALA A 56 -0.27 -13.09 -6.52
N VAL A 57 0.21 -13.01 -5.27
CA VAL A 57 -0.50 -13.57 -4.10
C VAL A 57 -1.85 -12.89 -3.88
N ILE A 58 -1.91 -11.56 -3.95
CA ILE A 58 -3.15 -10.80 -3.78
C ILE A 58 -4.17 -11.20 -4.86
N ARG A 59 -3.74 -11.25 -6.12
CA ARG A 59 -4.59 -11.67 -7.23
C ARG A 59 -5.13 -13.08 -7.00
N GLN A 60 -4.27 -14.05 -6.71
CA GLN A 60 -4.67 -15.44 -6.48
C GLN A 60 -5.67 -15.56 -5.32
N ALA A 61 -5.45 -14.82 -4.22
CA ALA A 61 -6.31 -14.87 -3.05
C ALA A 61 -7.70 -14.27 -3.31
N LEU A 62 -7.78 -13.20 -4.12
CA LEU A 62 -9.05 -12.56 -4.52
C LEU A 62 -9.78 -13.35 -5.62
N ASP A 63 -9.05 -13.92 -6.59
CA ASP A 63 -9.61 -14.76 -7.65
C ASP A 63 -10.19 -16.07 -7.08
N SER A 64 -9.54 -16.67 -6.08
CA SER A 64 -10.03 -17.87 -5.38
C SER A 64 -11.11 -17.61 -4.33
N LYS A 65 -11.47 -16.34 -4.08
CA LYS A 65 -12.42 -15.91 -3.05
C LYS A 65 -12.06 -16.36 -1.61
N ARG A 66 -10.81 -16.74 -1.35
CA ARG A 66 -10.38 -17.24 -0.02
C ARG A 66 -10.37 -16.16 1.04
N VAL A 67 -10.06 -14.92 0.67
CA VAL A 67 -9.86 -13.79 1.60
C VAL A 67 -10.85 -12.64 1.37
N GLY A 68 -11.84 -12.86 0.51
CA GLY A 68 -12.79 -11.86 0.04
C GLY A 68 -12.83 -11.75 -1.47
N GLU A 69 -13.54 -10.74 -1.97
CA GLU A 69 -13.80 -10.56 -3.41
C GLU A 69 -13.22 -9.23 -3.94
N TRP A 70 -13.10 -9.16 -5.26
CA TRP A 70 -12.79 -7.91 -5.96
C TRP A 70 -13.90 -6.88 -5.72
N LYS A 71 -13.50 -5.68 -5.28
CA LYS A 71 -14.41 -4.57 -5.01
C LYS A 71 -14.62 -3.77 -6.30
N GLY A 72 -15.56 -4.23 -7.12
CA GLY A 72 -15.93 -3.61 -8.39
C GLY A 72 -15.46 -4.40 -9.61
N TYR A 73 -16.00 -4.02 -10.77
CA TYR A 73 -15.84 -4.77 -12.02
C TYR A 73 -14.86 -4.14 -13.02
N THR A 74 -14.38 -2.93 -12.79
CA THR A 74 -13.42 -2.24 -13.68
C THR A 74 -11.97 -2.50 -13.29
N ALA A 75 -11.06 -2.37 -14.25
CA ALA A 75 -9.61 -2.48 -14.02
C ALA A 75 -9.12 -1.49 -12.95
N ASP A 76 -9.51 -0.21 -13.06
CA ASP A 76 -9.24 0.83 -12.07
C ASP A 76 -9.65 0.48 -10.64
N CYS A 77 -10.79 -0.20 -10.46
CA CYS A 77 -11.23 -0.64 -9.15
C CYS A 77 -10.28 -1.69 -8.57
N ARG A 78 -9.86 -2.66 -9.38
CA ARG A 78 -8.91 -3.71 -8.97
C ARG A 78 -7.53 -3.14 -8.69
N VAL A 79 -7.02 -2.24 -9.55
CA VAL A 79 -5.74 -1.54 -9.35
C VAL A 79 -5.74 -0.75 -8.04
N ARG A 80 -6.79 0.04 -7.77
CA ARG A 80 -6.92 0.77 -6.49
C ARG A 80 -6.97 -0.15 -5.29
N GLN A 81 -7.67 -1.28 -5.40
CA GLN A 81 -7.73 -2.28 -4.33
C GLN A 81 -6.35 -2.89 -4.04
N VAL A 82 -5.62 -3.32 -5.07
CA VAL A 82 -4.27 -3.88 -4.91
C VAL A 82 -3.30 -2.84 -4.37
N ARG A 83 -3.32 -1.61 -4.89
CA ARG A 83 -2.51 -0.51 -4.37
C ARG A 83 -2.74 -0.29 -2.88
N ARG A 84 -4.00 -0.24 -2.45
CA ARG A 84 -4.34 -0.10 -1.03
C ARG A 84 -3.78 -1.25 -0.19
N LEU A 85 -3.89 -2.49 -0.67
CA LEU A 85 -3.30 -3.65 0.00
C LEU A 85 -1.77 -3.54 0.10
N LEU A 86 -1.09 -3.16 -1.00
CA LEU A 86 0.36 -3.00 -1.00
C LEU A 86 0.82 -1.93 -0.01
N THR A 87 0.09 -0.81 0.15
CA THR A 87 0.45 0.23 1.12
C THR A 87 0.36 -0.19 2.59
N HIS A 88 -0.28 -1.34 2.89
CA HIS A 88 -0.22 -1.91 4.24
C HIS A 88 1.14 -2.56 4.54
N TYR A 89 1.82 -3.09 3.52
CA TYR A 89 3.09 -3.82 3.65
C TYR A 89 4.31 -3.00 3.25
N PHE A 90 4.15 -2.10 2.28
CA PHE A 90 5.22 -1.28 1.73
C PHE A 90 5.08 0.18 2.18
N TYR A 91 6.22 0.80 2.45
CA TYR A 91 6.35 2.24 2.61
C TYR A 91 7.17 2.79 1.44
N PHE A 92 6.48 3.51 0.56
CA PHE A 92 7.07 4.14 -0.63
C PHE A 92 7.56 5.54 -0.25
N HIS A 93 8.88 5.74 -0.29
CA HIS A 93 9.47 7.06 -0.07
C HIS A 93 9.13 8.01 -1.21
N GLU A 94 9.07 9.30 -0.92
CA GLU A 94 8.83 10.31 -1.95
C GLU A 94 9.88 10.21 -3.07
N GLY A 95 9.42 10.25 -4.32
CA GLY A 95 10.27 10.16 -5.50
C GLY A 95 10.67 8.74 -5.94
N CYS A 96 10.25 7.67 -5.25
CA CYS A 96 10.54 6.32 -5.72
C CYS A 96 9.72 5.91 -6.95
N ILE A 97 8.47 6.34 -7.03
CA ILE A 97 7.57 6.12 -8.17
C ILE A 97 6.39 7.10 -8.11
N SER A 98 5.89 7.55 -9.25
CA SER A 98 4.67 8.38 -9.29
C SER A 98 3.42 7.54 -9.08
N GLU A 99 2.33 8.15 -8.60
CA GLU A 99 1.06 7.43 -8.42
C GLU A 99 0.52 6.85 -9.75
N ALA A 100 0.71 7.58 -10.85
CA ALA A 100 0.28 7.16 -12.18
C ALA A 100 1.09 5.94 -12.67
N ASP A 101 2.43 6.00 -12.57
CA ASP A 101 3.30 4.90 -12.98
C ASP A 101 3.08 3.66 -12.11
N PHE A 102 2.84 3.85 -10.82
CA PHE A 102 2.49 2.76 -9.91
C PHE A 102 1.19 2.07 -10.33
N ASN A 103 0.16 2.85 -10.67
CA ASN A 103 -1.11 2.28 -11.13
C ASN A 103 -0.96 1.50 -12.43
N LEU A 104 -0.26 2.04 -13.42
CA LEU A 104 0.02 1.36 -14.69
C LEU A 104 0.82 0.07 -14.46
N MET A 105 1.81 0.09 -13.56
CA MET A 105 2.59 -1.09 -13.21
C MET A 105 1.73 -2.18 -12.55
N VAL A 106 0.84 -1.81 -11.62
CA VAL A 106 -0.08 -2.76 -11.00
C VAL A 106 -1.07 -3.30 -12.02
N GLU A 107 -1.57 -2.47 -12.92
CA GLU A 107 -2.45 -2.89 -14.01
C GLU A 107 -1.77 -3.93 -14.91
N ASP A 108 -0.54 -3.65 -15.34
CA ASP A 108 0.27 -4.60 -16.13
C ASP A 108 0.44 -5.93 -15.41
N LEU A 109 0.86 -5.91 -14.14
CA LEU A 109 1.06 -7.12 -13.34
C LEU A 109 -0.25 -7.91 -13.13
N LEU A 110 -1.40 -7.24 -13.10
CA LEU A 110 -2.70 -7.90 -12.94
C LEU A 110 -3.18 -8.55 -14.24
N PHE A 111 -2.99 -7.90 -15.39
CA PHE A 111 -3.70 -8.26 -16.62
C PHE A 111 -2.80 -8.74 -17.77
N VAL A 112 -1.50 -8.43 -17.79
CA VAL A 112 -0.61 -8.70 -18.94
C VAL A 112 0.01 -10.11 -18.92
N HIS A 113 -0.22 -10.91 -17.86
CA HIS A 113 0.14 -12.33 -17.84
C HIS A 113 -1.00 -13.28 -18.29
N LYS A 114 -1.75 -12.91 -19.34
CA LYS A 114 -2.63 -13.83 -20.09
C LYS A 114 -2.01 -14.28 -21.43
N ALA A 115 -0.69 -14.42 -21.47
CA ALA A 115 0.00 -15.13 -22.54
C ALA A 115 1.05 -16.04 -21.88
N GLY A 116 0.75 -17.34 -21.86
CA GLY A 116 1.54 -18.39 -21.21
C GLY A 116 0.65 -19.58 -20.90
#